data_AF-A0A444UT91-F1
#
_entry.id   AF-A0A444UT91-F1
#
_cell.length_a   1.000
_cell.length_b   1.000
_cell.length_c   1.000
_cell.angle_alpha   90.00
_cell.angle_beta   90.00
_cell.angle_gamma   90.00
#
_symmetry.space_group_name_H-M   'P 1'
#
loop_
_entity.id
_entity.type
_entity.pdbx_description
1 polymer ?
#
loop_
_entity_poly.entity_id
_entity_poly.type
_entity_poly.pdbx_seq_one_letter_code
_entity_poly.pdbx_strand_id
1 'polypeptide(L)'
;MVSCLDDIATVVQSSTVTGVNIAQKVGTEDGEVLVPQSAWRSFLKPFFRMMLGIKKYHFRFDTARSGMVFRKQYSDSEEEMFALLRDDTCLPPADRPQPIRPPGLTARGSSTFMKRFESIVRLLRWI
;
A
#
# COMPACT_ATOMS: atom_id res chain seq x y z
N MET A 1 11.55 3.78 25.79
CA MET A 1 11.01 2.41 25.60
C MET A 1 9.71 2.58 24.84
N VAL A 2 9.43 1.77 23.82
CA VAL A 2 8.18 1.84 23.06
C VAL A 2 7.23 0.82 23.66
N SER A 3 6.13 1.29 24.25
CA SER A 3 5.16 0.48 24.98
C SER A 3 3.76 0.48 24.36
N CYS A 4 3.43 1.49 23.56
CA CYS A 4 2.14 1.64 22.90
C CYS A 4 2.26 2.21 21.46
N LEU A 5 1.15 2.23 20.72
CA LEU A 5 1.10 2.81 19.36
C LEU A 5 1.47 4.31 19.33
N ASP A 6 1.18 5.05 20.41
CA ASP A 6 1.55 6.46 20.57
C ASP A 6 3.05 6.68 20.68
N ASP A 7 3.75 5.80 21.40
CA ASP A 7 5.21 5.85 21.50
C ASP A 7 5.85 5.66 20.13
N ILE A 8 5.30 4.76 19.30
CA ILE A 8 5.76 4.54 17.92
C ILE A 8 5.56 5.80 17.08
N ALA A 9 4.38 6.40 17.12
CA ALA A 9 4.09 7.62 16.38
C ALA A 9 5.03 8.77 16.78
N THR A 10 5.27 8.91 18.08
CA THR A 10 6.19 9.91 18.65
C THR A 10 7.63 9.68 18.18
N VAL A 11 8.10 8.43 18.16
CA VAL A 11 9.44 8.10 17.65
C VAL A 11 9.56 8.44 16.16
N VAL A 12 8.56 8.11 15.34
CA VAL A 12 8.58 8.43 13.91
C VAL A 12 8.62 9.94 13.69
N GLN A 13 7.76 10.68 14.39
CA GLN A 13 7.68 12.13 14.26
C GLN A 13 8.96 12.85 14.73
N SER A 14 9.59 12.35 15.80
CA SER A 14 10.86 12.90 16.30
C SER A 14 12.09 12.47 15.51
N SER A 15 11.97 11.46 14.64
CA SER A 15 13.08 10.95 13.82
C SER A 15 13.35 11.76 12.54
N THR A 16 12.46 12.68 12.16
CA THR A 16 12.63 13.49 10.94
C THR A 16 13.08 14.90 11.29
N VAL A 17 14.16 15.36 10.65
CA VAL A 17 14.69 16.73 10.83
C VAL A 17 13.84 17.76 10.08
N THR A 18 13.18 17.35 8.99
CA THR A 18 12.48 18.23 8.05
C THR A 18 10.97 17.99 7.97
N GLY A 19 10.41 17.12 8.83
CA GLY A 19 8.97 16.82 8.84
C GLY A 19 8.50 15.90 7.72
N VAL A 20 9.41 15.19 7.05
CA VAL A 20 9.09 14.30 5.91
C VAL A 20 8.42 13.00 6.38
N ASN A 21 8.74 12.52 7.58
CA ASN A 21 8.09 11.36 8.16
C ASN A 21 6.95 11.81 9.08
N ILE A 22 5.71 11.65 8.61
CA ILE A 22 4.50 11.93 9.39
C ILE A 22 3.89 10.60 9.81
N ALA A 23 3.79 10.36 11.12
CA ALA A 23 3.12 9.19 11.63
C ALA A 23 1.60 9.34 11.49
N GLN A 24 0.94 8.34 10.91
CA GLN A 24 -0.51 8.29 10.83
C GLN A 24 -1.03 7.02 11.49
N LYS A 25 -1.87 7.18 12.51
CA LYS A 25 -2.57 6.06 13.14
C LYS A 25 -3.65 5.54 12.19
N VAL A 26 -3.68 4.22 12.01
CA VAL A 26 -4.70 3.52 11.22
C VAL A 26 -5.78 2.87 12.10
N GLY A 27 -5.56 2.82 13.41
CA GLY A 27 -6.50 2.36 14.43
C GLY A 27 -5.98 2.64 15.84
N THR A 28 -6.83 2.43 16.84
CA THR A 28 -6.52 2.60 18.27
C THR A 28 -6.35 1.24 18.96
N GLU A 29 -5.77 1.24 20.15
CA GLU A 29 -5.61 0.03 20.97
C GLU A 29 -6.95 -0.54 21.44
N ASP A 30 -7.96 0.34 21.58
CA ASP A 30 -9.35 -0.03 21.91
C ASP A 30 -10.10 -0.68 20.72
N GLY A 31 -9.43 -0.85 19.58
CA GLY A 31 -9.96 -1.51 18.38
C GLY A 31 -10.76 -0.59 17.46
N GLU A 32 -10.70 0.73 17.65
CA GLU A 32 -11.26 1.69 16.71
C GLU A 32 -10.43 1.69 15.42
N VAL A 33 -11.10 1.70 14.26
CA VAL A 33 -10.44 1.76 12.95
C VAL A 33 -10.55 3.18 12.42
N LEU A 34 -9.41 3.89 12.36
CA LEU A 34 -9.34 5.27 11.87
C LEU A 34 -9.25 5.33 10.35
N VAL A 35 -8.58 4.34 9.73
CA VAL A 35 -8.46 4.21 8.28
C VAL A 35 -9.15 2.93 7.85
N PRO A 36 -10.35 3.00 7.25
CA PRO A 36 -11.09 1.80 6.86
C PRO A 36 -10.29 1.01 5.82
N GLN A 37 -10.15 -0.29 6.08
CA GLN A 37 -9.54 -1.21 5.14
C GLN A 37 -10.65 -1.91 4.37
N SER A 38 -10.47 -2.15 3.08
CA SER A 38 -11.43 -2.92 2.28
C SER A 38 -10.72 -4.02 1.53
N ALA A 39 -11.45 -5.08 1.15
CA ALA A 39 -10.91 -6.21 0.39
C ALA A 39 -10.68 -5.87 -1.10
N TRP A 40 -9.87 -4.84 -1.38
CA TRP A 40 -9.62 -4.29 -2.72
C TRP A 40 -9.21 -5.35 -3.73
N ARG A 41 -8.35 -6.30 -3.33
CA ARG A 41 -7.92 -7.38 -4.22
C ARG A 41 -9.10 -8.23 -4.70
N SER A 42 -9.99 -8.62 -3.79
CA SER A 42 -11.17 -9.42 -4.14
C SER A 42 -12.18 -8.61 -4.96
N PHE A 43 -12.35 -7.34 -4.61
CA PHE A 43 -13.24 -6.41 -5.31
C PHE A 43 -12.78 -6.14 -6.75
N LEU A 44 -11.49 -5.90 -6.98
CA LEU A 44 -10.94 -5.56 -8.30
C LEU A 44 -10.68 -6.78 -9.20
N LYS A 45 -10.53 -7.98 -8.62
CA LYS A 45 -10.21 -9.23 -9.33
C LYS A 45 -11.15 -9.55 -10.52
N PRO A 46 -12.47 -9.34 -10.45
CA PRO A 46 -13.39 -9.62 -11.56
C PRO A 46 -13.19 -8.68 -12.75
N PHE A 47 -12.70 -7.46 -12.52
CA PHE A 47 -12.59 -6.42 -13.54
C PHE A 47 -11.20 -6.37 -14.20
N PHE A 48 -10.15 -6.66 -13.43
CA PHE A 48 -8.77 -6.47 -13.87
C PHE A 48 -7.97 -7.77 -13.98
N ARG A 49 -7.04 -7.80 -14.94
CA ARG A 49 -6.02 -8.84 -15.08
C ARG A 49 -4.90 -8.60 -14.08
N MET A 50 -4.42 -9.67 -13.48
CA MET A 50 -3.30 -9.59 -12.54
C MET A 50 -2.01 -9.38 -13.32
N MET A 51 -1.31 -8.27 -13.05
CA MET A 51 0.02 -8.03 -13.58
C MET A 51 1.08 -8.51 -12.59
N LEU A 52 1.95 -9.41 -13.03
CA LEU A 52 3.07 -9.89 -12.23
C LEU A 52 4.29 -8.97 -12.43
N GLY A 53 5.09 -8.84 -11.38
CA GLY A 53 6.36 -8.12 -11.46
C GLY A 53 6.23 -6.59 -11.60
N ILE A 54 5.14 -5.97 -11.10
CA ILE A 54 4.87 -4.54 -11.26
C ILE A 54 6.02 -3.61 -10.86
N LYS A 55 6.90 -4.03 -9.95
CA LYS A 55 8.07 -3.26 -9.51
C LYS A 55 9.16 -3.12 -10.57
N LYS A 56 9.13 -3.96 -11.60
CA LYS A 56 10.12 -3.98 -12.68
C LYS A 56 9.79 -3.01 -13.81
N TYR A 57 8.59 -2.43 -13.81
CA TYR A 57 8.08 -1.68 -14.94
C TYR A 57 7.82 -0.22 -14.58
N HIS A 58 8.07 0.66 -15.54
CA HIS A 58 7.54 2.00 -15.60
C HIS A 58 6.20 1.96 -16.32
N PHE A 59 5.18 2.60 -15.74
CA PHE A 59 3.83 2.60 -16.28
C PHE A 59 3.45 3.95 -16.87
N ARG A 60 2.74 3.91 -17.98
CA ARG A 60 2.08 5.07 -18.57
C ARG A 60 0.62 4.72 -18.84
N PHE A 61 -0.26 5.64 -18.44
CA PHE A 61 -1.70 5.56 -18.66
C PHE A 61 -2.11 6.61 -19.68
N ASP A 62 -3.10 6.26 -20.50
CA ASP A 62 -3.60 7.12 -21.57
C ASP A 62 -5.13 7.15 -21.49
N THR A 63 -5.70 8.37 -21.53
CA THR A 63 -7.14 8.57 -21.51
C THR A 63 -7.82 8.11 -22.80
N ALA A 64 -7.11 8.10 -23.93
CA ALA A 64 -7.65 7.62 -25.22
C ALA A 64 -7.81 6.10 -25.27
N ARG A 65 -7.10 5.37 -24.41
CA ARG A 65 -7.12 3.90 -24.33
C ARG A 65 -7.40 3.44 -22.90
N SER A 66 -8.58 3.80 -22.40
CA SER A 66 -9.06 3.34 -21.09
C SER A 66 -9.09 1.81 -21.06
N GLY A 67 -8.40 1.21 -20.08
CA GLY A 67 -8.30 -0.25 -19.94
C GLY A 67 -6.98 -0.85 -20.40
N MET A 68 -6.15 -0.06 -21.07
CA MET A 68 -4.77 -0.43 -21.41
C MET A 68 -3.80 0.28 -20.46
N VAL A 69 -2.70 -0.39 -20.16
CA VAL A 69 -1.55 0.23 -19.52
C VAL A 69 -0.32 -0.04 -20.39
N PHE A 70 0.44 1.01 -20.64
CA PHE A 70 1.71 0.90 -21.32
C PHE A 70 2.80 0.67 -20.28
N ARG A 71 3.70 -0.27 -20.55
CA ARG A 71 4.77 -0.64 -19.63
C ARG A 71 6.11 -0.80 -20.35
N LYS A 72 7.19 -0.42 -19.68
CA LYS A 72 8.56 -0.72 -20.12
C LYS A 72 9.47 -0.96 -18.92
N GLN A 73 10.50 -1.78 -19.09
CA GLN A 73 11.36 -2.19 -17.97
C GLN A 73 12.41 -1.14 -17.63
N TYR A 74 13.05 -0.56 -18.65
CA TYR A 74 14.05 0.50 -18.52
C TYR A 74 13.63 1.72 -19.37
N SER A 75 14.33 2.84 -19.22
CA SER A 75 14.01 4.08 -19.94
C SER A 75 14.15 3.95 -21.46
N ASP A 76 15.10 3.12 -21.91
CA ASP A 76 15.47 2.83 -23.30
C ASP A 76 14.79 1.57 -23.86
N SER A 77 14.05 0.83 -23.03
CA SER A 77 13.30 -0.33 -23.48
C SER A 77 12.09 0.06 -24.33
N GLU A 78 11.77 -0.79 -25.30
CA GLU A 78 10.52 -0.74 -26.05
C GLU A 78 9.30 -0.76 -25.11
N GLU A 79 8.27 -0.01 -25.47
CA GLU A 79 7.05 0.09 -24.69
C GLU A 79 6.05 -0.99 -25.14
N GLU A 80 5.61 -1.81 -24.18
CA GLU A 80 4.63 -2.87 -24.40
C GLU A 80 3.26 -2.41 -23.91
N MET A 81 2.21 -2.68 -24.69
CA MET A 81 0.84 -2.46 -24.26
C MET A 81 0.29 -3.71 -23.54
N PHE A 82 -0.26 -3.51 -22.35
CA PHE A 82 -0.90 -4.56 -21.56
C PHE A 82 -2.37 -4.24 -21.33
N ALA A 83 -3.25 -5.16 -21.72
CA ALA A 83 -4.67 -5.08 -21.41
C ALA A 83 -4.90 -5.31 -19.91
N LEU A 84 -5.17 -4.23 -19.17
CA LEU A 84 -5.38 -4.26 -17.74
C LEU A 84 -6.82 -4.69 -17.41
N LEU A 85 -7.80 -4.21 -18.17
CA LEU A 85 -9.18 -4.68 -18.06
C LEU A 85 -9.33 -6.09 -18.64
N ARG A 86 -10.25 -6.85 -18.05
CA ARG A 86 -10.67 -8.14 -18.59
C ARG A 86 -11.64 -7.97 -19.75
N ASP A 87 -12.57 -7.04 -19.58
CA ASP A 87 -13.66 -6.70 -20.49
C ASP A 87 -13.91 -5.19 -20.39
N ASP A 88 -13.94 -4.50 -21.53
CA ASP A 88 -14.09 -3.04 -21.61
C ASP A 88 -15.51 -2.58 -21.24
N THR A 89 -16.48 -3.50 -21.24
CA THR A 89 -17.88 -3.24 -20.85
C THR A 89 -18.12 -3.47 -19.36
N CYS A 90 -17.22 -4.18 -18.67
CA CYS A 90 -17.35 -4.56 -17.28
C CYS A 90 -16.41 -3.71 -16.41
N LEU A 91 -16.85 -2.51 -16.06
CA LEU A 91 -16.10 -1.58 -15.22
C LEU A 91 -16.45 -1.76 -13.74
N PRO A 92 -15.49 -1.54 -12.83
CA PRO A 92 -15.79 -1.52 -11.40
C PRO A 92 -16.80 -0.41 -11.10
N PRO A 93 -17.74 -0.61 -10.16
CA PRO A 93 -18.66 0.44 -9.74
C PRO A 93 -17.88 1.60 -9.09
N ALA A 94 -18.45 2.80 -9.16
CA ALA A 94 -17.85 4.00 -8.57
C ALA A 94 -17.77 3.93 -7.02
N ASP A 95 -18.65 3.12 -6.43
CA ASP A 95 -18.70 2.91 -4.99
C ASP A 95 -17.51 2.10 -4.48
N ARG A 96 -17.03 2.47 -3.29
CA ARG A 96 -15.93 1.77 -2.63
C ARG A 96 -16.42 0.46 -2.01
N PRO A 97 -15.61 -0.61 -2.03
CA PRO A 97 -15.94 -1.85 -1.33
C PRO A 97 -16.12 -1.59 0.17
N GLN A 98 -17.08 -2.29 0.79
CA GLN A 98 -17.38 -2.15 2.20
C GLN A 98 -16.13 -2.36 3.07
N PRO A 99 -15.93 -1.53 4.11
CA PRO A 99 -14.84 -1.72 5.05
C PRO A 99 -14.91 -3.08 5.73
N ILE A 100 -13.76 -3.75 5.83
CA ILE A 100 -13.54 -4.96 6.61
C ILE A 100 -12.80 -4.59 7.89
N ARG A 101 -13.11 -5.30 8.98
CA ARG A 101 -12.26 -5.26 10.17
C ARG A 101 -11.04 -6.15 9.93
N PRO A 102 -9.81 -5.60 9.93
CA PRO A 102 -8.64 -6.45 9.80
C PRO A 102 -8.55 -7.40 11.00
N PRO A 103 -8.09 -8.64 10.79
CA PRO A 103 -7.74 -9.50 11.91
C PRO A 103 -6.65 -8.80 12.73
N GLY A 104 -6.81 -8.80 14.05
CA GLY A 104 -5.83 -8.24 14.96
C GLY A 104 -4.45 -8.90 14.84
N LEU A 105 -3.41 -8.21 15.26
CA LEU A 105 -2.06 -8.78 15.34
C LEU A 105 -2.05 -9.90 16.39
N THR A 106 -1.73 -11.13 15.96
CA THR A 106 -1.44 -12.21 16.91
C THR A 106 -0.12 -11.92 17.64
N ALA A 107 0.09 -12.48 18.84
CA ALA A 107 1.32 -12.26 19.62
C ALA A 107 2.62 -12.54 18.82
N ARG A 108 2.57 -13.52 17.91
CA ARG A 108 3.68 -13.82 16.99
C ARG A 108 3.89 -12.69 15.97
N GLY A 109 2.82 -12.12 15.43
CA GLY A 109 2.84 -10.98 14.52
C GLY A 109 3.41 -9.72 15.16
N SER A 110 3.08 -9.45 16.43
CA SER A 110 3.59 -8.30 17.18
C SER A 110 5.11 -8.34 17.37
N SER A 111 5.67 -9.51 17.73
CA SER A 111 7.13 -9.66 17.89
C SER A 111 7.89 -9.47 16.57
N THR A 112 7.36 -9.99 15.46
CA THR A 112 7.97 -9.80 14.13
C THR A 112 7.86 -8.35 13.65
N PHE A 113 6.73 -7.69 13.91
CA PHE A 113 6.54 -6.28 13.58
C PHE A 113 7.56 -5.41 14.32
N MET A 114 7.73 -5.59 15.63
CA MET A 114 8.66 -4.81 16.43
C MET A 114 10.13 -4.98 15.98
N LYS A 115 10.58 -6.22 15.73
CA LYS A 115 11.93 -6.47 15.21
C LYS A 115 12.20 -5.77 13.87
N ARG A 116 11.19 -5.74 13.00
CA ARG A 116 11.29 -5.09 11.68
C ARG A 116 11.26 -3.57 11.79
N PHE A 117 10.46 -3.03 12.70
CA PHE A 117 10.40 -1.60 13.00
C PHE A 117 11.74 -1.08 13.56
N GLU A 118 12.33 -1.78 14.53
CA GLU A 118 13.66 -1.43 15.07
C GLU A 118 14.75 -1.37 13.99
N SER A 119 14.71 -2.29 13.02
CA SER A 119 15.64 -2.29 11.89
C SER A 119 15.45 -1.09 10.97
N ILE A 120 14.21 -0.63 10.75
CA ILE A 120 13.90 0.55 9.92
C ILE A 120 14.34 1.83 10.63
N VAL A 121 14.04 1.97 11.93
CA VAL A 121 14.47 3.13 12.73
C VAL A 121 15.99 3.23 12.78
N ARG A 122 16.69 2.09 12.88
CA ARG A 122 18.16 2.07 12.78
C ARG A 122 18.64 2.54 11.40
N LEU A 123 18.00 2.12 10.31
CA LEU A 123 18.37 2.53 8.96
C LEU A 123 18.23 4.05 8.75
N LEU A 124 17.16 4.64 9.28
CA LEU A 124 16.87 6.08 9.18
C LEU A 124 17.80 6.96 10.02
N ARG A 125 18.51 6.40 11.01
CA ARG A 125 19.54 7.13 11.77
C ARG A 125 20.87 7.30 11.02
N TRP A 126 21.03 6.66 9.86
CA TRP A 126 22.25 6.69 9.05
C TRP A 126 22.06 7.37 7.68
N ILE A 127 20.96 8.09 7.49
CA ILE A 127 20.71 9.00 6.36
C ILE A 127 20.61 10.41 6.94
#